data_AF-A0A251XUS5-F1
#
_entry.id   AF-A0A251XUS5-F1
#
_cell.length_a   1.000
_cell.length_b   1.000
_cell.length_c   1.000
_cell.angle_alpha   90.00
_cell.angle_beta   90.00
_cell.angle_gamma   90.00
#
_symmetry.space_group_name_H-M   'P 1'
#
loop_
_entity.id
_entity.type
_entity.pdbx_description
1 polymer ?
#
loop_
_entity_poly.entity_id
_entity_poly.type
_entity_poly.pdbx_seq_one_letter_code
_entity_poly.pdbx_strand_id
1 'polypeptide(L)'
;MISSLRGTVLSVSGQTLLLEVQGVGYGVSVTPRHALELRHGSEATVLTSLVVREDSLTLFGFPGPDELRAFELLCGVTGVGPKSALAVLEHLDPEAMARAVAAEDDAAFRRVSGIGPKTAKLIVLQLAGKIFVTAPRTRPVPDAVVAVGADVVTALIGLGWSERVARTAVDDAVAAAADADAPADMPRLLRVALGMLGPQQPAGASGATGER
;
A
#
# COMPACT_ATOMS: atom_id res chain seq x y z
N MET A 1 0.31 -14.07 -23.08
CA MET A 1 0.38 -12.68 -22.56
C MET A 1 1.62 -12.57 -21.70
N ILE A 2 2.33 -11.44 -21.74
CA ILE A 2 3.48 -11.19 -20.87
C ILE A 2 2.90 -10.68 -19.54
N SER A 3 2.83 -11.55 -18.53
CA SER A 3 2.16 -11.28 -17.24
C SER A 3 3.12 -10.85 -16.13
N SER A 4 4.41 -11.08 -16.30
CA SER A 4 5.45 -10.58 -15.41
C SER A 4 6.79 -10.54 -16.14
N LEU A 5 7.66 -9.65 -15.68
CA LEU A 5 9.06 -9.58 -16.08
C LEU A 5 9.93 -9.56 -14.84
N ARG A 6 11.09 -10.22 -14.92
CA ARG A 6 12.11 -10.20 -13.88
C ARG A 6 13.47 -9.98 -14.54
N GLY A 7 14.20 -8.97 -14.09
CA GLY A 7 15.45 -8.58 -14.72
C GLY A 7 16.09 -7.35 -14.10
N THR A 8 17.10 -6.80 -14.77
CA THR A 8 17.88 -5.66 -14.28
C THR A 8 17.29 -4.35 -14.76
N VAL A 9 17.11 -3.39 -13.87
CA VAL A 9 16.66 -2.03 -14.22
C VAL A 9 17.79 -1.28 -14.93
N LEU A 10 17.65 -1.04 -16.24
CA LEU A 10 18.60 -0.28 -17.04
C LEU A 10 18.41 1.22 -16.92
N SER A 11 17.16 1.68 -16.80
CA SER A 11 16.85 3.08 -16.55
C SER A 11 15.40 3.27 -16.12
N VAL A 12 15.14 4.39 -15.44
CA VAL A 12 13.81 4.87 -15.12
C VAL A 12 13.74 6.33 -15.53
N SER A 13 12.88 6.64 -16.50
CA SER A 13 12.71 8.01 -17.03
C SER A 13 11.25 8.39 -17.01
N GLY A 14 10.89 9.29 -16.09
CA GLY A 14 9.49 9.64 -15.83
C GLY A 14 8.67 8.41 -15.44
N GLN A 15 7.75 8.03 -16.33
CA GLN A 15 6.84 6.87 -16.16
C GLN A 15 7.27 5.66 -17.01
N THR A 16 8.48 5.67 -17.56
CA THR A 16 9.00 4.57 -18.40
C THR A 16 10.15 3.88 -17.68
N LEU A 17 9.95 2.60 -17.37
CA LEU A 17 10.98 1.66 -16.93
C LEU A 17 11.58 0.96 -18.14
N LEU A 18 12.90 0.93 -18.25
CA LEU A 18 13.63 0.03 -19.13
C LEU A 18 14.20 -1.13 -18.32
N LEU A 19 13.68 -2.34 -18.54
CA LEU A 19 14.08 -3.55 -17.83
C LEU A 19 14.77 -4.53 -18.79
N GLU A 20 15.99 -4.95 -18.48
CA GLU A 20 16.68 -5.99 -19.24
C GLU A 20 16.32 -7.38 -18.69
N VAL A 21 15.78 -8.23 -19.55
CA VAL A 21 15.52 -9.63 -19.24
C VAL A 21 16.30 -10.49 -20.23
N GLN A 22 17.36 -11.14 -19.76
CA GLN A 22 18.20 -12.03 -20.57
C GLN A 22 18.69 -11.38 -21.89
N GLY A 23 19.20 -10.15 -21.82
CA GLY A 23 19.69 -9.39 -22.98
C GLY A 23 18.63 -8.68 -23.82
N VAL A 24 17.34 -8.76 -23.47
CA VAL A 24 16.26 -8.03 -24.15
C VAL A 24 15.75 -6.88 -23.28
N GLY A 25 15.77 -5.66 -23.81
CA GLY A 25 15.24 -4.47 -23.13
C GLY A 25 13.74 -4.29 -23.34
N TYR A 26 12.97 -4.36 -22.26
CA TYR A 26 11.54 -4.11 -22.24
C TYR A 26 11.24 -2.70 -21.73
N GLY A 27 10.56 -1.91 -22.55
CA GLY A 27 9.96 -0.64 -22.12
C GLY A 27 8.61 -0.90 -21.45
N VAL A 28 8.47 -0.50 -20.20
CA VAL A 28 7.27 -0.71 -19.38
C VAL A 28 6.79 0.63 -18.83
N SER A 29 5.53 0.96 -19.08
CA SER A 29 4.88 2.13 -18.48
C SER A 29 4.46 1.81 -17.04
N VAL A 30 4.90 2.62 -16.08
CA VAL A 30 4.66 2.43 -14.65
C VAL A 30 4.14 3.73 -14.03
N THR A 31 3.48 3.65 -12.87
CA THR A 31 3.10 4.85 -12.12
C THR A 31 4.35 5.57 -11.58
N PRO A 32 4.31 6.89 -11.32
CA PRO A 32 5.42 7.60 -10.70
C PRO A 32 5.82 7.02 -9.33
N ARG A 33 4.83 6.54 -8.55
CA ARG A 33 5.08 5.88 -7.27
C ARG A 33 5.95 4.64 -7.45
N HIS A 34 5.58 3.75 -8.38
CA HIS A 34 6.35 2.54 -8.63
C HIS A 34 7.73 2.84 -9.24
N ALA A 35 7.82 3.86 -10.11
CA ALA A 35 9.10 4.34 -10.65
C ALA A 35 10.10 4.73 -9.55
N LEU A 36 9.64 5.34 -8.45
CA LEU A 36 10.48 5.75 -7.31
C LEU A 36 10.99 4.58 -6.46
N GLU A 37 10.34 3.41 -6.52
CA GLU A 37 10.77 2.19 -5.82
C GLU A 37 11.89 1.46 -6.58
N LEU A 38 11.97 1.68 -7.89
CA LEU A 38 12.93 1.02 -8.78
C LEU A 38 14.29 1.74 -8.71
N ARG A 39 15.39 0.96 -8.71
CA ARG A 39 16.75 1.47 -8.64
C ARG A 39 17.54 1.02 -9.86
N HIS A 40 18.23 1.95 -10.52
CA HIS A 40 19.12 1.62 -11.63
C HIS A 40 20.16 0.57 -11.20
N GLY A 41 20.34 -0.47 -12.01
CA GLY A 41 21.28 -1.56 -11.78
C GLY A 41 20.79 -2.62 -10.77
N SER A 42 19.64 -2.45 -10.13
CA SER A 42 19.07 -3.49 -9.28
C SER A 42 18.21 -4.47 -10.08
N GLU A 43 18.08 -5.68 -9.57
CA GLU A 43 17.06 -6.61 -10.06
C GLU A 43 15.67 -6.15 -9.59
N ALA A 44 14.67 -6.27 -10.46
CA ALA A 44 13.28 -5.99 -10.15
C ALA A 44 12.37 -7.08 -10.75
N THR A 45 11.28 -7.39 -10.05
CA THR A 45 10.17 -8.16 -10.59
C THR A 45 8.97 -7.25 -10.73
N VAL A 46 8.39 -7.19 -11.93
CA VAL A 46 7.28 -6.31 -12.27
C VAL A 46 6.16 -7.17 -12.82
N LEU A 47 4.95 -7.05 -12.25
CA LEU A 47 3.76 -7.65 -12.83
C LEU A 47 3.29 -6.80 -13.99
N THR A 48 2.90 -7.41 -15.10
CA THR A 48 2.63 -6.66 -16.34
C THR A 48 1.28 -6.98 -16.94
N SER A 49 0.65 -5.94 -17.51
CA SER A 49 -0.47 -6.08 -18.44
C SER A 49 -0.02 -5.65 -19.84
N LEU A 50 -0.08 -6.56 -20.80
CA LEU A 50 0.22 -6.28 -22.21
C LEU A 50 -1.04 -5.81 -22.93
N VAL A 51 -1.02 -4.58 -23.40
CA VAL A 51 -2.07 -4.01 -24.26
C VAL A 51 -1.62 -4.08 -25.71
N VAL A 52 -2.44 -4.75 -26.53
CA VAL A 52 -2.23 -4.88 -27.98
C VAL A 52 -3.19 -3.94 -28.69
N ARG A 53 -2.64 -3.08 -29.54
CA ARG A 53 -3.37 -2.25 -30.51
C ARG A 53 -2.84 -2.55 -31.90
N GLU A 54 -3.52 -2.06 -32.92
CA GLU A 54 -3.14 -2.27 -34.33
C GLU A 54 -1.68 -1.86 -34.60
N ASP A 55 -1.27 -0.70 -34.11
CA ASP A 55 0.07 -0.15 -34.38
C ASP A 55 1.03 -0.21 -33.17
N SER A 56 0.63 -0.84 -32.05
CA SER A 56 1.47 -0.82 -30.84
C SER A 56 1.24 -1.97 -29.87
N LEU A 57 2.35 -2.37 -29.24
CA LEU A 57 2.39 -3.27 -28.10
C LEU A 57 2.91 -2.47 -26.92
N THR A 58 2.10 -2.30 -25.87
CA THR A 58 2.49 -1.52 -24.68
C THR A 58 2.39 -2.39 -23.44
N LEU A 59 3.46 -2.43 -22.66
CA LEU A 59 3.48 -3.07 -21.34
C LEU A 59 3.19 -2.02 -20.27
N PHE A 60 2.23 -2.31 -19.40
CA PHE A 60 1.97 -1.57 -18.18
C PHE A 60 2.44 -2.40 -16.99
N GLY A 61 3.21 -1.81 -16.07
CA GLY A 61 3.87 -2.50 -14.98
C GLY A 61 3.38 -2.06 -13.60
N PHE A 62 3.29 -3.02 -12.67
CA PHE A 62 2.77 -2.84 -11.33
C PHE A 62 3.63 -3.56 -10.28
N PRO A 63 3.76 -3.00 -9.07
CA PRO A 63 4.51 -3.61 -7.96
C PRO A 63 3.83 -4.86 -7.40
N GLY A 64 2.52 -4.98 -7.57
CA GLY A 64 1.73 -5.99 -6.89
C GLY A 64 0.42 -6.34 -7.59
N PRO A 65 -0.20 -7.46 -7.17
CA PRO A 65 -1.39 -8.00 -7.84
C PRO A 65 -2.62 -7.09 -7.67
N ASP A 66 -2.72 -6.36 -6.56
CA ASP A 66 -3.86 -5.48 -6.30
C ASP A 66 -3.89 -4.30 -7.29
N GLU A 67 -2.73 -3.70 -7.58
CA GLU A 67 -2.61 -2.63 -8.60
C GLU A 67 -2.85 -3.15 -10.01
N LEU A 68 -2.27 -4.32 -10.37
CA LEU A 68 -2.54 -4.96 -11.66
C LEU A 68 -4.04 -5.23 -11.85
N ARG A 69 -4.69 -5.80 -10.83
CA ARG A 69 -6.12 -6.11 -10.88
C ARG A 69 -6.98 -4.84 -10.96
N ALA A 70 -6.61 -3.81 -10.21
CA ALA A 70 -7.29 -2.52 -10.28
C ALA A 70 -7.19 -1.92 -11.69
N PHE A 71 -6.01 -1.97 -12.31
CA PHE A 71 -5.80 -1.52 -13.68
C PHE A 71 -6.68 -2.29 -14.68
N GLU A 72 -6.73 -3.61 -14.59
CA GLU A 72 -7.53 -4.46 -15.47
C GLU A 72 -9.04 -4.18 -15.32
N LEU A 73 -9.50 -4.02 -14.07
CA LEU A 73 -10.89 -3.63 -13.78
C LEU A 73 -11.23 -2.27 -14.39
N LEU A 74 -10.34 -1.29 -14.23
CA LEU A 74 -10.50 0.04 -14.82
C LEU A 74 -10.55 -0.03 -16.35
N CYS A 75 -9.66 -0.78 -16.99
CA CYS A 75 -9.67 -0.97 -18.45
C CYS A 75 -10.95 -1.65 -18.96
N GLY A 76 -11.63 -2.43 -18.11
CA GLY A 76 -12.93 -3.03 -18.42
C GLY A 76 -14.08 -2.03 -18.45
N VAL A 77 -13.91 -0.82 -17.88
CA VAL A 77 -14.96 0.20 -17.86
C VAL A 77 -15.05 0.90 -19.20
N THR A 78 -16.27 1.00 -19.73
CA THR A 78 -16.52 1.68 -21.01
C THR A 78 -16.04 3.13 -20.98
N GLY A 79 -15.15 3.48 -21.90
CA GLY A 79 -14.58 4.83 -22.00
C GLY A 79 -13.35 5.07 -21.11
N VAL A 80 -12.85 4.04 -20.42
CA VAL A 80 -11.57 4.08 -19.70
C VAL A 80 -10.53 3.31 -20.51
N GLY A 81 -9.55 4.03 -21.05
CA GLY A 81 -8.41 3.43 -21.74
C GLY A 81 -7.25 3.13 -20.79
N PRO A 82 -6.26 2.32 -21.23
CA PRO A 82 -5.06 1.98 -20.44
C PRO A 82 -4.32 3.18 -19.85
N LYS A 83 -4.16 4.27 -20.61
CA LYS A 83 -3.51 5.49 -20.11
C LYS A 83 -4.32 6.16 -18.99
N SER A 84 -5.63 6.24 -19.14
CA SER A 84 -6.53 6.78 -18.10
C SER A 84 -6.57 5.87 -16.87
N ALA A 85 -6.58 4.55 -17.06
CA ALA A 85 -6.52 3.59 -15.97
C ALA A 85 -5.21 3.71 -15.17
N LEU A 86 -4.06 3.83 -15.86
CA LEU A 86 -2.79 4.10 -15.20
C LEU A 86 -2.85 5.41 -14.43
N ALA A 87 -3.34 6.49 -15.05
CA ALA A 87 -3.48 7.80 -14.41
C ALA A 87 -4.40 7.78 -13.17
N VAL A 88 -5.43 6.93 -13.12
CA VAL A 88 -6.23 6.72 -11.90
C VAL A 88 -5.34 6.18 -10.78
N LEU A 89 -4.54 5.15 -11.07
CA LEU A 89 -3.65 4.52 -10.09
C LEU A 89 -2.49 5.42 -9.65
N GLU A 90 -2.19 6.48 -10.39
CA GLU A 90 -1.26 7.53 -9.94
C GLU A 90 -1.86 8.41 -8.85
N HIS A 91 -3.18 8.56 -8.80
CA HIS A 91 -3.89 9.44 -7.87
C HIS A 91 -4.60 8.69 -6.74
N LEU A 92 -5.05 7.46 -7.01
CA LEU A 92 -5.84 6.62 -6.11
C LEU A 92 -5.22 5.23 -6.10
N ASP A 93 -4.61 4.84 -4.98
CA ASP A 93 -4.21 3.44 -4.79
C ASP A 93 -5.44 2.51 -4.76
N PRO A 94 -5.26 1.18 -4.87
CA PRO A 94 -6.39 0.24 -4.91
C PRO A 94 -7.35 0.37 -3.72
N GLU A 95 -6.84 0.73 -2.54
CA GLU A 95 -7.64 0.89 -1.33
C GLU A 95 -8.47 2.20 -1.36
N ALA A 96 -7.85 3.31 -1.74
CA ALA A 96 -8.53 4.58 -1.95
C ALA A 96 -9.59 4.47 -3.06
N MET A 97 -9.28 3.75 -4.14
CA MET A 97 -10.23 3.44 -5.20
C MET A 97 -11.41 2.62 -4.68
N ALA A 98 -11.16 1.56 -3.88
CA ALA A 98 -12.21 0.75 -3.28
C ALA A 98 -13.13 1.59 -2.38
N ARG A 99 -12.54 2.44 -1.52
CA ARG A 99 -13.28 3.37 -0.66
C ARG A 99 -14.13 4.35 -1.46
N ALA A 100 -13.57 4.96 -2.51
CA ALA A 100 -14.29 5.91 -3.35
C ALA A 100 -15.50 5.25 -4.04
N VAL A 101 -15.32 4.03 -4.55
CA VAL A 101 -16.44 3.27 -5.15
C VAL A 101 -17.50 2.90 -4.12
N ALA A 102 -17.09 2.43 -2.93
CA ALA A 102 -18.02 2.07 -1.86
C ALA A 102 -18.81 3.28 -1.31
N ALA A 103 -18.20 4.46 -1.31
CA ALA A 103 -18.84 5.71 -0.90
C ALA A 103 -19.62 6.42 -2.03
N GLU A 104 -19.70 5.81 -3.22
CA GLU A 104 -20.26 6.40 -4.42
C GLU A 104 -19.65 7.77 -4.81
N ASP A 105 -18.39 8.01 -4.43
CA ASP A 105 -17.67 9.27 -4.67
C ASP A 105 -17.07 9.33 -6.09
N ASP A 106 -17.90 9.72 -7.06
CA ASP A 106 -17.44 9.94 -8.44
C ASP A 106 -16.48 11.14 -8.57
N ALA A 107 -16.46 12.06 -7.59
CA ALA A 107 -15.57 13.22 -7.61
C ALA A 107 -14.10 12.82 -7.47
N ALA A 108 -13.81 11.72 -6.77
CA ALA A 108 -12.48 11.12 -6.70
C ALA A 108 -11.88 10.87 -8.08
N PHE A 109 -12.67 10.31 -9.00
CA PHE A 109 -12.22 9.93 -10.35
C PHE A 109 -12.18 11.12 -11.32
N ARG A 110 -13.05 12.12 -11.14
CA ARG A 110 -13.07 13.32 -12.00
C ARG A 110 -11.80 14.18 -11.93
N ARG A 111 -10.98 14.01 -10.89
CA ARG A 111 -9.69 14.72 -10.75
C ARG A 111 -8.63 14.20 -11.73
N VAL A 112 -8.84 13.01 -12.30
CA VAL A 112 -7.89 12.37 -13.21
C VAL A 112 -8.09 12.87 -14.63
N SER A 113 -6.99 13.27 -15.28
CA SER A 113 -7.01 13.71 -16.67
C SER A 113 -7.58 12.64 -17.61
N GLY A 114 -8.52 13.03 -18.46
CA GLY A 114 -9.20 12.13 -19.39
C GLY A 114 -10.43 11.40 -18.80
N ILE A 115 -10.79 11.64 -17.53
CA ILE A 115 -12.01 11.09 -16.94
C ILE A 115 -13.07 12.19 -16.81
N GLY A 116 -14.07 12.13 -17.70
CA GLY A 116 -15.22 13.02 -17.65
C GLY A 116 -16.26 12.60 -16.61
N PRO A 117 -17.25 13.48 -16.32
CA PRO A 117 -18.29 13.20 -15.33
C PRO A 117 -19.11 11.93 -15.62
N LYS A 118 -19.37 11.65 -16.90
CA LYS A 118 -20.08 10.43 -17.33
C LYS A 118 -19.25 9.18 -17.04
N THR A 119 -17.97 9.21 -17.39
CA THR A 119 -17.04 8.09 -17.17
C THR A 119 -16.82 7.85 -15.69
N ALA A 120 -16.66 8.89 -14.87
CA ALA A 120 -16.52 8.76 -13.42
C ALA A 120 -17.71 8.03 -12.78
N LYS A 121 -18.94 8.39 -13.16
CA LYS A 121 -20.15 7.68 -12.70
C LYS A 121 -20.19 6.23 -13.16
N LEU A 122 -19.75 5.94 -14.39
CA LEU A 122 -19.66 4.58 -14.89
C LEU A 122 -18.62 3.75 -14.15
N ILE A 123 -17.48 4.35 -13.77
CA ILE A 123 -16.45 3.68 -12.97
C ILE A 123 -17.06 3.23 -11.64
N VAL A 124 -17.69 4.15 -10.89
CA VAL A 124 -18.33 3.84 -9.61
C VAL A 124 -19.37 2.73 -9.77
N LEU A 125 -20.28 2.87 -10.74
CA LEU A 125 -21.36 1.92 -10.98
C LEU A 125 -20.85 0.52 -11.38
N GLN A 126 -19.90 0.45 -12.32
CA GLN A 126 -19.45 -0.82 -12.88
C GLN A 126 -18.47 -1.55 -11.96
N LEU A 127 -17.73 -0.82 -11.12
CA LEU A 127 -16.76 -1.41 -10.18
C LEU A 127 -17.34 -1.68 -8.79
N ALA A 128 -18.56 -1.23 -8.50
CA ALA A 128 -19.27 -1.54 -7.27
C ALA A 128 -19.28 -3.06 -7.00
N GLY A 129 -18.76 -3.45 -5.83
CA GLY A 129 -18.66 -4.86 -5.41
C GLY A 129 -17.63 -5.72 -6.18
N LYS A 130 -16.80 -5.13 -7.06
CA LYS A 130 -15.78 -5.86 -7.84
C LYS A 130 -14.34 -5.62 -7.39
N ILE A 131 -14.12 -4.58 -6.60
CA ILE A 131 -12.80 -4.24 -6.09
C ILE A 131 -12.58 -5.01 -4.79
N PHE A 132 -11.71 -6.02 -4.86
CA PHE A 132 -11.24 -6.76 -3.70
C PHE A 132 -9.77 -6.40 -3.54
N VAL A 133 -9.46 -5.59 -2.52
CA VAL A 133 -8.08 -5.33 -2.13
C VAL A 133 -7.69 -6.46 -1.21
N THR A 134 -6.69 -7.24 -1.60
CA THR A 134 -6.09 -8.21 -0.69
C THR A 134 -5.56 -7.41 0.49
N ALA A 135 -5.97 -7.77 1.71
CA ALA A 135 -5.52 -7.08 2.94
C ALA A 135 -4.01 -6.82 2.87
N PRO A 136 -3.52 -5.68 3.40
CA PRO A 136 -2.16 -5.21 3.17
C PRO A 136 -1.18 -6.34 3.40
N ARG A 137 -0.29 -6.54 2.43
CA ARG A 137 0.90 -7.38 2.62
C ARG A 137 1.78 -6.67 3.64
N THR A 138 1.43 -6.84 4.91
CA THR A 138 2.36 -6.67 6.02
C THR A 138 3.57 -7.49 5.64
N ARG A 139 4.73 -6.84 5.47
CA ARG A 139 6.03 -7.51 5.35
C ARG A 139 6.03 -8.61 6.43
N PRO A 140 6.30 -9.88 6.11
CA PRO A 140 6.22 -10.94 7.10
C PRO A 140 7.13 -10.55 8.26
N VAL A 141 6.51 -10.20 9.38
CA VAL A 141 7.19 -9.89 10.62
C VAL A 141 7.84 -11.21 11.04
N PRO A 142 9.17 -11.28 11.18
CA PRO A 142 9.83 -12.52 11.58
C PRO A 142 9.22 -13.05 12.90
N ASP A 143 9.06 -14.36 13.06
CA ASP A 143 8.46 -14.96 14.28
C ASP A 143 9.11 -14.46 15.58
N ALA A 144 10.41 -14.15 15.53
CA ALA A 144 11.16 -13.54 16.63
C ALA A 144 10.57 -12.17 17.05
N VAL A 145 10.11 -11.36 16.10
CA VAL A 145 9.52 -10.04 16.36
C VAL A 145 8.09 -10.16 16.90
N VAL A 146 7.36 -11.21 16.50
CA VAL A 146 6.03 -11.53 17.06
C VAL A 146 6.15 -11.95 18.52
N ALA A 147 7.14 -12.80 18.84
CA ALA A 147 7.43 -13.21 20.21
C ALA A 147 7.84 -12.01 21.08
N VAL A 148 8.73 -11.16 20.57
CA VAL A 148 9.15 -9.94 21.26
C VAL A 148 7.96 -8.97 21.46
N GLY A 149 7.05 -8.86 20.49
CA GLY A 149 5.83 -8.07 20.63
C GLY A 149 4.93 -8.55 21.77
N ALA A 150 4.73 -9.88 21.89
CA ALA A 150 3.94 -10.46 22.98
C ALA A 150 4.56 -10.18 24.37
N ASP A 151 5.88 -10.21 24.47
CA ASP A 151 6.59 -9.85 25.71
C ASP A 151 6.42 -8.36 26.06
N VAL A 152 6.45 -7.47 25.06
CA VAL A 152 6.23 -6.03 25.25
C VAL A 152 4.78 -5.73 25.67
N VAL A 153 3.78 -6.41 25.10
CA VAL A 153 2.38 -6.28 25.55
C VAL A 153 2.26 -6.66 27.02
N THR A 154 2.86 -7.79 27.41
CA THR A 154 2.87 -8.24 28.82
C THR A 154 3.51 -7.20 29.74
N ALA A 155 4.62 -6.60 29.32
CA ALA A 155 5.29 -5.55 30.09
C ALA A 155 4.43 -4.27 30.23
N LEU A 156 3.75 -3.84 29.16
CA LEU A 156 2.87 -2.66 29.20
C LEU A 156 1.64 -2.87 30.08
N ILE A 157 1.07 -4.08 30.09
CA ILE A 157 0.00 -4.45 31.03
C ILE A 157 0.52 -4.40 32.47
N GLY A 158 1.72 -4.92 32.73
CA GLY A 158 2.38 -4.83 34.04
C GLY A 158 2.67 -3.40 34.50
N LEU A 159 2.80 -2.45 33.57
CA LEU A 159 2.95 -1.02 33.85
C LEU A 159 1.62 -0.28 34.08
N GLY A 160 0.48 -0.96 33.90
CA GLY A 160 -0.86 -0.40 34.19
C GLY A 160 -1.69 0.01 32.97
N TRP A 161 -1.21 -0.24 31.74
CA TRP A 161 -2.01 -0.03 30.53
C TRP A 161 -3.03 -1.16 30.33
N SER A 162 -4.20 -0.85 29.78
CA SER A 162 -5.17 -1.90 29.42
C SER A 162 -4.63 -2.76 28.28
N GLU A 163 -4.96 -4.05 28.27
CA GLU A 163 -4.51 -4.99 27.24
C GLU A 163 -4.81 -4.50 25.83
N ARG A 164 -6.01 -3.93 25.62
CA ARG A 164 -6.41 -3.36 24.33
C ARG A 164 -5.46 -2.24 23.88
N VAL A 165 -5.12 -1.33 24.79
CA VAL A 165 -4.23 -0.19 24.49
C VAL A 165 -2.79 -0.64 24.29
N ALA A 166 -2.32 -1.58 25.13
CA ALA A 166 -0.99 -2.17 25.01
C ALA A 166 -0.79 -2.89 23.66
N ARG A 167 -1.80 -3.67 23.24
CA ARG A 167 -1.75 -4.42 21.97
C ARG A 167 -1.70 -3.50 20.76
N THR A 168 -2.57 -2.49 20.71
CA THR A 168 -2.57 -1.50 19.62
C THR A 168 -1.24 -0.75 19.53
N ALA A 169 -0.68 -0.29 20.66
CA ALA A 169 0.60 0.42 20.65
C ALA A 169 1.80 -0.45 20.24
N VAL A 170 1.76 -1.75 20.56
CA VAL A 170 2.80 -2.69 20.12
C VAL A 170 2.66 -3.01 18.64
N ASP A 171 1.45 -3.20 18.13
CA ASP A 171 1.19 -3.43 16.71
C ASP A 171 1.71 -2.24 15.86
N ASP A 172 1.43 -1.01 16.30
CA ASP A 172 1.93 0.21 15.66
C ASP A 172 3.47 0.33 15.74
N ALA A 173 4.06 -0.04 16.88
CA ALA A 173 5.52 -0.03 17.06
C ALA A 173 6.23 -1.08 16.20
N VAL A 174 5.63 -2.26 16.01
CA VAL A 174 6.13 -3.33 15.14
C VAL A 174 6.04 -2.92 13.68
N ALA A 175 4.94 -2.29 13.27
CA ALA A 175 4.80 -1.74 11.92
C ALA A 175 5.88 -0.68 11.62
N ALA A 176 6.08 0.26 12.55
CA ALA A 176 7.13 1.29 12.42
C ALA A 176 8.56 0.71 12.39
N ALA A 177 8.80 -0.40 13.10
CA ALA A 177 10.09 -1.08 13.06
C ALA A 177 10.34 -1.81 11.74
N ALA A 178 9.28 -2.36 11.11
CA ALA A 178 9.36 -3.04 9.82
C ALA A 178 9.69 -2.09 8.65
N ASP A 179 9.27 -0.82 8.75
CA ASP A 179 9.57 0.24 7.79
C ASP A 179 11.01 0.77 7.92
N ALA A 180 11.61 0.67 9.11
CA ALA A 180 12.93 1.23 9.42
C ALA A 180 14.11 0.27 9.17
N ASP A 181 13.86 -0.95 8.68
CA ASP A 181 14.86 -2.02 8.43
C ASP A 181 15.83 -2.27 9.61
N ALA A 182 15.36 -2.02 10.83
CA ALA A 182 16.14 -2.11 12.06
C ALA A 182 15.80 -3.38 12.85
N PRO A 183 16.76 -3.98 13.59
CA PRO A 183 16.48 -5.13 14.44
C PRO A 183 15.42 -4.79 15.50
N ALA A 184 14.40 -5.63 15.59
CA ALA A 184 13.29 -5.46 16.51
C ALA A 184 13.65 -6.04 17.89
N ASP A 185 14.50 -5.32 18.61
CA ASP A 185 14.88 -5.67 19.97
C ASP A 185 13.82 -5.18 20.97
N MET A 186 13.53 -5.99 22.00
CA MET A 186 12.52 -5.68 23.04
C MET A 186 12.66 -4.25 23.62
N PRO A 187 13.85 -3.77 24.05
CA PRO A 187 13.97 -2.45 24.66
C PRO A 187 13.69 -1.29 23.69
N ARG A 188 13.81 -1.55 22.38
CA ARG A 188 13.50 -0.58 21.33
C ARG A 188 12.00 -0.54 21.09
N LEU A 189 11.36 -1.70 20.90
CA LEU A 189 9.91 -1.79 20.71
C LEU A 189 9.15 -1.21 21.91
N LEU A 190 9.60 -1.49 23.13
CA LEU A 190 9.02 -0.90 24.34
C LEU A 190 9.13 0.63 24.36
N ARG A 191 10.27 1.20 23.98
CA ARG A 191 10.44 2.67 23.91
C ARG A 191 9.56 3.31 22.85
N VAL A 192 9.43 2.68 21.69
CA VAL A 192 8.56 3.18 20.61
C VAL A 192 7.10 3.12 21.05
N ALA A 193 6.64 2.00 21.60
CA ALA A 193 5.28 1.83 22.10
C ALA A 193 4.96 2.84 23.22
N LEU A 194 5.86 3.04 24.19
CA LEU A 194 5.70 4.05 25.24
C LEU A 194 5.70 5.49 24.68
N GLY A 195 6.50 5.76 23.65
CA GLY A 195 6.49 7.05 22.96
C GLY A 195 5.16 7.34 22.26
N MET A 196 4.52 6.32 21.69
CA MET A 196 3.19 6.42 21.08
C MET A 196 2.07 6.58 22.11
N LEU A 197 2.23 5.98 23.29
CA LEU A 197 1.26 6.05 24.38
C LEU A 197 1.32 7.35 25.20
N GLY A 198 2.45 8.05 25.18
CA GLY A 198 2.67 9.27 25.95
C GLY A 198 2.86 9.02 27.46
N PRO A 199 3.09 10.08 28.27
CA PRO A 199 3.28 9.93 29.71
C PRO A 199 2.01 9.35 30.37
N GLN A 200 2.19 8.28 31.15
CA GLN A 200 1.15 7.70 31.99
C GLN A 200 0.64 8.75 32.99
N GLN A 201 -0.65 9.06 32.93
CA GLN A 201 -1.33 9.65 34.08
C GLN A 201 -1.50 8.52 35.12
N PRO A 202 -0.91 8.60 36.32
CA PRO A 202 -1.09 7.56 37.32
C PRO A 202 -2.58 7.49 37.69
N ALA A 203 -3.20 6.34 37.43
CA ALA A 203 -4.52 6.01 37.94
C ALA A 203 -4.41 5.78 39.45
N GLY A 204 -4.51 6.89 40.21
CA GLY A 204 -4.33 6.85 41.66
C GLY A 204 -4.38 8.21 42.36
N ALA A 205 -5.36 9.06 42.05
CA ALA A 205 -5.72 10.22 42.89
C ALA A 205 -7.18 10.64 42.66
N SER A 206 -8.13 9.73 42.90
CA SER A 206 -9.53 10.12 43.14
C SER A 206 -10.13 9.15 44.14
N GLY A 207 -10.06 9.53 45.41
CA GLY A 207 -10.50 8.70 46.53
C GLY A 207 -10.11 9.27 47.89
N ALA A 208 -10.44 10.53 48.16
CA ALA A 208 -10.55 11.09 49.52
C ALA A 208 -11.19 12.49 49.51
N THR A 209 -12.51 12.56 49.34
CA THR A 209 -13.32 13.64 49.96
C THR A 209 -14.44 12.97 50.72
N GLY A 210 -14.10 12.50 51.92
CA GLY A 210 -15.03 12.16 52.99
C GLY A 210 -14.74 13.07 54.18
N GLU A 211 -15.78 13.76 54.62
CA GLU A 211 -16.00 14.24 55.99
C GLU A 211 -15.11 15.39 56.50
N ARG A 212 -15.68 16.60 56.52
CA ARG A 212 -16.30 17.20 57.73
C ARG A 212 -17.33 18.25 57.34
#